data_AF-A0AAW1RR01-F1
#
_entry.id   AF-A0AAW1RR01-F1
#
_cell.length_a   1.000
_cell.length_b   1.000
_cell.length_c   1.000
_cell.angle_alpha   90.00
_cell.angle_beta   90.00
_cell.angle_gamma   90.00
#
_symmetry.space_group_name_H-M   'P 1'
#
loop_
_entity.id
_entity.type
_entity.pdbx_description
1 polymer ?
#
loop_
_entity_poly.entity_id
_entity_poly.type
_entity_poly.pdbx_seq_one_letter_code
_entity_poly.pdbx_strand_id
1 'polypeptide(L)'
;MFGSLQLPAGQAPNAYCSLHGAAQCAPAVHQASSTLREVRNIRRRQKRFARKASQVRAEAPADVAESRIAEAVQLRSASPNLSADELEAARASASASLAQQGASEWVERFGRQQRKGSDILVQALEREGISTVFAYPGGASLEIHQALTRSDTVRNILCRHEQGEIFAAEGWGKVTGEVGVCIATSGPGATNLVTGLADALLDSVPLVAITGQVPRRMIGTDAFQETPIVEVTRQITKHNYLVMDVHDIPRIMKEAFYLARTGRPGPVLVDIPKDVQQSMAVPDWNTPMAIAGYMRRLPPPPAPSQLSAIVRALHEAKKPVLYVGGGCLNAWQELHPLSLHMLGMHGTVVANYAVDHADLLLAFGVRFDDRVTGKLEAFATRARIVHIDIDPAEINKNKEAHIQHVPPTCGPP
;
A
#
# COMPACT_ATOMS: atom_id res chain seq x y z
N MET A 1 -21.43 39.42 -8.27
CA MET A 1 -22.55 38.85 -9.04
C MET A 1 -22.57 37.35 -8.72
N PHE A 2 -23.50 36.75 -8.00
CA PHE A 2 -24.90 37.04 -7.70
C PHE A 2 -25.15 36.92 -6.20
N GLY A 3 -25.92 37.87 -5.67
CA GLY A 3 -26.47 37.85 -4.32
C GLY A 3 -27.78 37.07 -4.25
N SER A 4 -28.07 36.66 -3.02
CA SER A 4 -29.31 36.08 -2.50
C SER A 4 -30.59 36.74 -3.01
N LEU A 5 -31.56 35.93 -3.47
CA LEU A 5 -32.96 36.32 -3.59
C LEU A 5 -33.80 35.54 -2.56
N GLN A 6 -34.21 36.24 -1.51
CA GLN A 6 -35.32 35.85 -0.64
C GLN A 6 -36.64 36.15 -1.37
N LEU A 7 -37.54 35.17 -1.42
CA LEU A 7 -38.92 35.40 -1.87
C LEU A 7 -39.79 35.86 -0.68
N PRO A 8 -40.65 36.88 -0.84
CA PRO A 8 -41.57 37.30 0.21
C PRO A 8 -42.76 36.36 0.33
N ALA A 9 -43.24 36.20 1.56
CA ALA A 9 -44.45 35.46 1.89
C ALA A 9 -45.71 36.25 1.53
N GLY A 10 -46.70 35.54 0.98
CA GLY A 10 -48.10 35.96 1.00
C GLY A 10 -48.58 36.71 -0.25
N GLN A 11 -48.96 35.95 -1.28
CA GLN A 11 -50.03 36.30 -2.22
C GLN A 11 -50.41 35.03 -3.00
N ALA A 12 -51.62 34.53 -2.77
CA ALA A 12 -52.20 33.47 -3.60
C ALA A 12 -52.82 34.10 -4.86
N PRO A 13 -52.67 33.49 -6.05
CA PRO A 13 -53.59 33.73 -7.14
C PRO A 13 -54.39 32.44 -7.43
N ASN A 14 -55.66 32.46 -7.02
CA ASN A 14 -56.72 31.73 -7.72
C ASN A 14 -56.90 32.38 -9.10
N ALA A 15 -56.55 31.69 -10.18
CA ALA A 15 -57.20 31.79 -11.49
C ALA A 15 -56.50 30.87 -12.49
N TYR A 16 -57.04 29.67 -12.69
CA TYR A 16 -57.11 28.98 -13.99
C TYR A 16 -57.93 27.69 -13.78
N CYS A 17 -59.24 27.86 -13.63
CA CYS A 17 -60.18 26.75 -13.75
C CYS A 17 -61.53 27.29 -14.24
N SER A 18 -61.56 27.66 -15.51
CA SER A 18 -62.79 27.79 -16.27
C SER A 18 -62.70 26.79 -17.41
N LEU A 19 -63.70 25.90 -17.48
CA LEU A 19 -63.94 24.81 -18.44
C LEU A 19 -63.67 23.40 -17.89
N HIS A 20 -64.49 22.98 -16.92
CA HIS A 20 -65.38 21.81 -17.07
C HIS A 20 -66.14 21.53 -15.76
N GLY A 21 -67.46 21.35 -15.90
CA GLY A 21 -68.38 20.58 -15.07
C GLY A 21 -68.10 20.41 -13.57
N ALA A 22 -68.98 20.99 -12.77
CA ALA A 22 -69.16 20.65 -11.36
C ALA A 22 -69.59 19.18 -11.19
N ALA A 23 -68.63 18.28 -10.94
CA ALA A 23 -68.83 17.00 -10.24
C ALA A 23 -67.48 16.27 -10.13
N GLN A 24 -66.73 16.52 -9.05
CA GLN A 24 -65.70 15.64 -8.43
C GLN A 24 -64.72 16.48 -7.59
N CYS A 25 -65.11 16.81 -6.36
CA CYS A 25 -64.19 17.36 -5.36
C CYS A 25 -64.31 16.56 -4.06
N ALA A 26 -63.91 15.28 -4.12
CA ALA A 26 -63.59 14.46 -2.96
C ALA A 26 -62.80 13.23 -3.46
N PRO A 27 -61.47 13.35 -3.68
CA PRO A 27 -60.54 12.63 -2.80
C PRO A 27 -59.13 13.28 -2.62
N ALA A 28 -58.97 14.59 -2.83
CA ALA A 28 -57.63 15.22 -2.82
C ALA A 28 -57.04 15.48 -1.42
N VAL A 29 -57.87 15.57 -0.37
CA VAL A 29 -57.40 15.91 1.00
C VAL A 29 -56.83 14.68 1.73
N HIS A 30 -57.29 13.47 1.39
CA HIS A 30 -56.78 12.24 2.03
C HIS A 30 -55.40 11.82 1.49
N GLN A 31 -55.12 12.01 0.20
CA GLN A 31 -53.84 11.64 -0.42
C GLN A 31 -52.66 12.54 -0.01
N ALA A 32 -52.88 13.83 0.25
CA ALA A 32 -51.83 14.74 0.74
C ALA A 32 -51.42 14.43 2.20
N SER A 33 -52.37 13.97 3.02
CA SER A 33 -52.11 13.61 4.42
C SER A 33 -51.31 12.31 4.56
N SER A 34 -51.51 11.35 3.66
CA SER A 34 -50.77 10.08 3.62
C SER A 34 -49.33 10.28 3.13
N THR A 35 -49.12 11.10 2.09
CA THR A 35 -47.78 11.45 1.60
C THR A 35 -46.97 12.23 2.64
N LEU A 36 -47.57 13.17 3.37
CA LEU A 36 -46.88 13.88 4.45
C LEU A 36 -46.53 12.98 5.64
N ARG A 37 -47.36 11.97 5.95
CA ARG A 37 -47.05 10.93 6.94
C ARG A 37 -45.92 10.01 6.47
N GLU A 38 -45.90 9.62 5.21
CA GLU A 38 -44.82 8.82 4.61
C GLU A 38 -43.48 9.56 4.62
N VAL A 39 -43.44 10.82 4.20
CA VAL A 39 -42.23 11.65 4.23
C VAL A 39 -41.73 11.85 5.66
N ARG A 40 -42.62 12.03 6.64
CA ARG A 40 -42.24 12.08 8.07
C ARG A 40 -41.70 10.73 8.57
N ASN A 41 -42.26 9.62 8.13
CA ASN A 41 -41.80 8.29 8.50
C ASN A 41 -40.43 7.96 7.89
N ILE A 42 -40.18 8.35 6.64
CA ILE A 42 -38.88 8.24 5.97
C ILE A 42 -37.83 9.08 6.72
N ARG A 43 -38.13 10.34 7.04
CA ARG A 43 -37.24 11.20 7.82
C ARG A 43 -36.96 10.65 9.23
N ARG A 44 -37.96 10.05 9.88
CA ARG A 44 -37.79 9.39 11.19
C ARG A 44 -36.91 8.14 11.08
N ARG A 45 -37.07 7.33 10.02
CA ARG A 45 -36.21 6.17 9.74
C ARG A 45 -34.77 6.60 9.45
N GLN A 46 -34.56 7.63 8.63
CA GLN A 46 -33.24 8.20 8.36
C GLN A 46 -32.59 8.76 9.63
N LYS A 47 -33.33 9.48 10.48
CA LYS A 47 -32.83 9.96 11.77
C LYS A 47 -32.48 8.82 12.73
N ARG A 48 -33.31 7.76 12.79
CA ARG A 48 -32.99 6.55 13.58
C ARG A 48 -31.75 5.83 13.05
N PHE A 49 -31.60 5.73 11.73
CA PHE A 49 -30.45 5.11 11.09
C PHE A 49 -29.17 5.92 11.34
N ALA A 50 -29.23 7.25 11.19
CA ALA A 50 -28.12 8.14 11.50
C ALA A 50 -27.71 8.06 12.99
N ARG A 51 -28.69 7.97 13.90
CA ARG A 51 -28.43 7.85 15.34
C ARG A 51 -27.85 6.49 15.73
N LYS A 52 -28.26 5.42 15.04
CA LYS A 52 -27.70 4.07 15.21
C LYS A 52 -26.29 3.98 14.61
N ALA A 53 -26.07 4.61 13.45
CA ALA A 53 -24.75 4.73 12.84
C ALA A 53 -23.78 5.57 13.70
N SER A 54 -24.25 6.63 14.34
CA SER A 54 -23.43 7.40 15.29
C SER A 54 -23.12 6.65 16.57
N GLN A 55 -24.02 5.77 17.03
CA GLN A 55 -23.76 4.87 18.17
C GLN A 55 -22.70 3.82 17.83
N VAL A 56 -22.78 3.19 16.67
CA VAL A 56 -21.75 2.25 16.18
C VAL A 56 -20.39 2.94 16.00
N ARG A 57 -20.39 4.22 15.59
CA ARG A 57 -19.16 5.04 15.49
C ARG A 57 -18.53 5.37 16.85
N ALA A 58 -19.34 5.49 17.90
CA ALA A 58 -18.88 5.82 19.25
C ALA A 58 -18.37 4.61 20.04
N GLU A 59 -18.72 3.40 19.61
CA GLU A 59 -18.24 2.12 20.18
C GLU A 59 -17.02 1.55 19.45
N ALA A 60 -16.53 2.23 18.41
CA ALA A 60 -15.32 1.80 17.71
C ALA A 60 -14.10 1.97 18.63
N PRO A 61 -13.24 0.94 18.80
CA PRO A 61 -12.02 1.07 19.60
C PRO A 61 -11.16 2.23 19.07
N ALA A 62 -10.43 2.89 19.97
CA ALA A 62 -9.48 3.95 19.63
C ALA A 62 -8.64 3.53 18.42
N ASP A 63 -8.57 4.41 17.41
CA ASP A 63 -8.19 4.03 16.06
C ASP A 63 -6.71 3.60 15.99
N VAL A 64 -6.46 2.28 16.05
CA VAL A 64 -5.14 1.65 15.96
C VAL A 64 -4.39 2.11 14.70
N ALA A 65 -5.12 2.45 13.64
CA ALA A 65 -4.52 2.98 12.43
C ALA A 65 -4.00 4.41 12.63
N GLU A 66 -4.77 5.28 13.29
CA GLU A 66 -4.31 6.63 13.64
C GLU A 66 -3.13 6.59 14.62
N SER A 67 -3.15 5.66 15.59
CA SER A 67 -2.03 5.52 16.53
C SER A 67 -0.76 5.03 15.85
N ARG A 68 -0.85 4.06 14.92
CA ARG A 68 0.31 3.58 14.15
C ARG A 68 0.87 4.63 13.21
N ILE A 69 0.00 5.39 12.54
CA ILE A 69 0.43 6.52 11.72
C ILE A 69 1.13 7.56 12.59
N ALA A 70 0.56 7.90 13.76
CA ALA A 70 1.17 8.84 14.70
C ALA A 70 2.54 8.35 15.21
N GLU A 71 2.67 7.06 15.55
CA GLU A 71 3.92 6.44 16.00
C GLU A 71 4.99 6.44 14.90
N ALA A 72 4.63 6.07 13.66
CA ALA A 72 5.53 6.12 12.51
C ALA A 72 6.01 7.55 12.21
N VAL A 73 5.11 8.53 12.30
CA VAL A 73 5.44 9.95 12.15
C VAL A 73 6.36 10.41 13.28
N GLN A 74 6.11 10.00 14.53
CA GLN A 74 6.96 10.33 15.67
C GLN A 74 8.36 9.75 15.53
N LEU A 75 8.51 8.47 15.16
CA LEU A 75 9.79 7.80 14.90
C LEU A 75 10.60 8.53 13.80
N ARG A 76 9.94 9.00 12.73
CA ARG A 76 10.58 9.80 11.67
C ARG A 76 10.88 11.26 12.06
N SER A 77 10.37 11.73 13.20
CA SER A 77 10.56 13.10 13.69
C SER A 77 11.53 13.21 14.87
N ALA A 78 11.84 12.09 15.53
CA ALA A 78 12.77 12.07 16.64
C ALA A 78 14.21 12.25 16.11
N SER A 79 14.87 13.34 16.50
CA SER A 79 16.30 13.53 16.34
C SER A 79 17.00 13.09 17.61
N PRO A 80 18.02 12.24 17.49
CA PRO A 80 19.07 12.28 18.48
C PRO A 80 20.41 12.53 17.77
N ASN A 81 21.23 13.40 18.34
CA ASN A 81 22.67 13.41 18.08
C ASN A 81 23.23 12.10 18.65
N LEU A 82 23.03 10.99 17.92
CA LEU A 82 23.48 9.67 18.30
C LEU A 82 24.96 9.55 17.95
N SER A 83 25.76 9.06 18.90
CA SER A 83 27.12 8.57 18.67
C SER A 83 27.11 7.36 17.72
N ALA A 84 28.28 7.00 17.17
CA ALA A 84 28.40 5.85 16.26
C ALA A 84 27.87 4.54 16.88
N ASP A 85 28.11 4.32 18.18
CA ASP A 85 27.61 3.16 18.92
C ASP A 85 26.09 3.19 19.09
N GLU A 86 25.50 4.39 19.26
CA GLU A 86 24.06 4.55 19.36
C GLU A 86 23.36 4.45 17.99
N LEU A 87 24.01 4.84 16.90
CA LEU A 87 23.56 4.59 15.52
C LEU A 87 23.60 3.09 15.19
N GLU A 88 24.62 2.37 15.66
CA GLU A 88 24.73 0.93 15.49
C GLU A 88 23.68 0.19 16.35
N ALA A 89 23.43 0.65 17.58
CA ALA A 89 22.34 0.18 18.42
C ALA A 89 20.95 0.55 17.87
N ALA A 90 20.77 1.73 17.28
CA ALA A 90 19.52 2.15 16.65
C ALA A 90 19.26 1.41 15.34
N ARG A 91 20.30 1.10 14.55
CA ARG A 91 20.19 0.22 13.38
C ARG A 91 19.87 -1.21 13.80
N ALA A 92 20.54 -1.74 14.82
CA ALA A 92 20.23 -3.04 15.39
C ALA A 92 18.79 -3.06 15.96
N SER A 93 18.33 -1.99 16.59
CA SER A 93 16.97 -1.83 17.12
C SER A 93 15.93 -1.59 16.03
N ALA A 94 16.25 -0.92 14.92
CA ALA A 94 15.35 -0.69 13.80
C ALA A 94 15.24 -1.96 12.94
N SER A 95 16.34 -2.66 12.70
CA SER A 95 16.34 -4.01 12.15
C SER A 95 15.63 -5.00 13.07
N ALA A 96 15.83 -4.90 14.40
CA ALA A 96 15.11 -5.72 15.39
C ALA A 96 13.63 -5.33 15.47
N SER A 97 13.25 -4.06 15.32
CA SER A 97 11.86 -3.59 15.30
C SER A 97 11.16 -4.03 14.01
N LEU A 98 11.82 -3.95 12.86
CA LEU A 98 11.33 -4.50 11.59
C LEU A 98 11.25 -6.04 11.63
N ALA A 99 12.11 -6.68 12.44
CA ALA A 99 12.12 -8.11 12.71
C ALA A 99 11.12 -8.57 13.80
N GLN A 100 10.77 -7.70 14.76
CA GLN A 100 9.87 -7.95 15.90
C GLN A 100 8.47 -7.35 15.72
N GLN A 101 8.20 -6.63 14.63
CA GLN A 101 6.86 -6.25 14.22
C GLN A 101 6.10 -7.51 13.75
N GLY A 102 5.70 -8.34 14.72
CA GLY A 102 5.04 -9.63 14.47
C GLY A 102 4.77 -10.48 15.71
N ALA A 103 5.09 -10.02 16.92
CA ALA A 103 4.78 -10.76 18.15
C ALA A 103 3.97 -9.93 19.15
N SER A 104 2.87 -9.31 18.70
CA SER A 104 1.73 -9.19 19.62
C SER A 104 1.34 -10.61 20.05
N GLU A 105 1.06 -10.84 21.32
CA GLU A 105 0.62 -12.13 21.87
C GLU A 105 -0.53 -12.70 21.02
N TRP A 106 -0.18 -13.56 20.06
CA TRP A 106 -1.11 -14.00 19.04
C TRP A 106 -1.96 -15.13 19.61
N VAL A 107 -3.28 -14.90 19.67
CA VAL A 107 -4.22 -15.88 20.19
C VAL A 107 -4.68 -16.80 19.06
N GLU A 108 -4.28 -18.06 19.10
CA GLU A 108 -4.75 -19.09 18.16
C GLU A 108 -6.27 -19.28 18.32
N ARG A 109 -7.05 -18.73 17.38
CA ARG A 109 -8.54 -18.76 17.44
C ARG A 109 -9.15 -20.14 17.24
N PHE A 110 -8.45 -21.06 16.59
CA PHE A 110 -9.08 -22.27 16.03
C PHE A 110 -8.33 -23.58 16.37
N GLY A 111 -7.21 -23.53 17.08
CA GLY A 111 -6.40 -24.70 17.45
C GLY A 111 -6.09 -25.61 16.24
N ARG A 112 -6.33 -26.92 16.37
CA ARG A 112 -6.15 -27.93 15.31
C ARG A 112 -7.43 -28.21 14.49
N GLN A 113 -8.43 -27.33 14.55
CA GLN A 113 -9.71 -27.54 13.85
C GLN A 113 -9.60 -27.19 12.37
N GLN A 114 -10.35 -27.92 11.53
CA GLN A 114 -10.52 -27.58 10.13
C GLN A 114 -11.30 -26.26 10.00
N ARG A 115 -10.88 -25.42 9.06
CA ARG A 115 -11.53 -24.14 8.75
C ARG A 115 -11.42 -23.85 7.26
N LYS A 116 -12.22 -22.89 6.77
CA LYS A 116 -12.21 -22.51 5.35
C LYS A 116 -10.88 -21.88 4.97
N GLY A 117 -10.47 -22.03 3.71
CA GLY A 117 -9.31 -21.35 3.14
C GLY A 117 -9.34 -19.83 3.34
N SER A 118 -10.53 -19.21 3.29
CA SER A 118 -10.69 -17.78 3.61
C SER A 118 -10.32 -17.43 5.06
N ASP A 119 -10.64 -18.30 6.03
CA ASP A 119 -10.25 -18.09 7.43
C ASP A 119 -8.75 -18.31 7.62
N ILE A 120 -8.16 -19.27 6.90
CA ILE A 120 -6.70 -19.48 6.87
C ILE A 120 -5.99 -18.24 6.31
N LEU A 121 -6.49 -17.67 5.22
CA LEU A 121 -5.95 -16.46 4.62
C LEU A 121 -5.96 -15.27 5.59
N VAL A 122 -7.10 -14.99 6.24
CA VAL A 122 -7.20 -13.91 7.22
C VAL A 122 -6.28 -14.18 8.42
N GLN A 123 -6.17 -15.44 8.86
CA GLN A 123 -5.23 -15.82 9.91
C GLN A 123 -3.77 -15.62 9.50
N ALA A 124 -3.43 -15.79 8.21
CA ALA A 124 -2.10 -15.48 7.68
C ALA A 124 -1.82 -13.97 7.74
N LEU A 125 -2.80 -13.13 7.41
CA LEU A 125 -2.68 -11.66 7.55
C LEU A 125 -2.41 -11.26 9.01
N GLU A 126 -3.15 -11.84 9.96
CA GLU A 126 -2.95 -11.58 11.38
C GLU A 126 -1.56 -11.98 11.86
N ARG A 127 -1.05 -13.13 11.39
CA ARG A 127 0.30 -13.62 11.71
C ARG A 127 1.41 -12.75 11.11
N GLU A 128 1.15 -12.07 10.00
CA GLU A 128 2.06 -11.06 9.41
C GLU A 128 1.94 -9.68 10.10
N GLY A 129 1.15 -9.57 11.17
CA GLY A 129 1.00 -8.33 11.94
C GLY A 129 0.11 -7.27 11.28
N ILE A 130 -0.67 -7.68 10.27
CA ILE A 130 -1.57 -6.79 9.54
C ILE A 130 -2.76 -6.42 10.41
N SER A 131 -2.95 -5.12 10.59
CA SER A 131 -4.05 -4.54 11.39
C SER A 131 -5.09 -3.83 10.52
N THR A 132 -4.74 -3.45 9.29
CA THR A 132 -5.62 -2.69 8.38
C THR A 132 -5.50 -3.25 6.97
N VAL A 133 -6.65 -3.43 6.31
CA VAL A 133 -6.74 -3.78 4.89
C VAL A 133 -7.71 -2.84 4.18
N PHE A 134 -7.51 -2.64 2.88
CA PHE A 134 -8.41 -1.89 2.02
C PHE A 134 -9.12 -2.87 1.08
N ALA A 135 -10.38 -3.21 1.36
CA ALA A 135 -11.03 -4.33 0.67
C ALA A 135 -12.43 -4.00 0.12
N TYR A 136 -12.61 -4.20 -1.19
CA TYR A 136 -13.91 -4.12 -1.88
C TYR A 136 -14.53 -5.51 -2.08
N PRO A 137 -15.78 -5.74 -1.65
CA PRO A 137 -16.41 -7.04 -1.77
C PRO A 137 -16.92 -7.33 -3.19
N GLY A 138 -16.87 -8.59 -3.58
CA GLY A 138 -17.56 -9.10 -4.76
C GLY A 138 -17.77 -10.60 -4.72
N GLY A 139 -18.41 -11.15 -5.76
CA GLY A 139 -18.87 -12.55 -5.76
C GLY A 139 -17.75 -13.58 -5.60
N ALA A 140 -16.55 -13.30 -6.11
CA ALA A 140 -15.39 -14.18 -6.04
C ALA A 140 -14.51 -13.95 -4.81
N SER A 141 -14.68 -12.86 -4.06
CA SER A 141 -13.97 -12.58 -2.80
C SER A 141 -14.87 -12.63 -1.57
N LEU A 142 -16.15 -13.01 -1.73
CA LEU A 142 -17.15 -12.95 -0.66
C LEU A 142 -16.73 -13.75 0.59
N GLU A 143 -16.13 -14.92 0.43
CA GLU A 143 -15.69 -15.75 1.57
C GLU A 143 -14.58 -15.07 2.37
N ILE A 144 -13.66 -14.37 1.69
CA ILE A 144 -12.60 -13.56 2.31
C ILE A 144 -13.24 -12.44 3.14
N HIS A 145 -14.21 -11.72 2.57
CA HIS A 145 -14.94 -10.66 3.28
C HIS A 145 -15.69 -11.19 4.50
N GLN A 146 -16.31 -12.37 4.40
CA GLN A 146 -16.94 -13.02 5.54
C GLN A 146 -15.90 -13.38 6.62
N ALA A 147 -14.72 -13.88 6.25
CA ALA A 147 -13.64 -14.17 7.18
C ALA A 147 -13.09 -12.91 7.87
N LEU A 148 -12.99 -11.78 7.16
CA LEU A 148 -12.60 -10.50 7.74
C LEU A 148 -13.56 -10.06 8.85
N THR A 149 -14.87 -10.29 8.71
CA THR A 149 -15.83 -9.95 9.78
C THR A 149 -15.66 -10.75 11.08
N ARG A 150 -14.94 -11.88 11.03
CA ARG A 150 -14.64 -12.71 12.19
C ARG A 150 -13.29 -12.36 12.84
N SER A 151 -12.49 -11.49 12.21
CA SER A 151 -11.24 -10.99 12.78
C SER A 151 -11.54 -9.81 13.70
N ASP A 152 -10.99 -9.87 14.92
CA ASP A 152 -11.05 -8.77 15.88
C ASP A 152 -9.83 -7.83 15.77
N THR A 153 -8.81 -8.22 14.98
CA THR A 153 -7.53 -7.51 14.86
C THR A 153 -7.36 -6.81 13.51
N VAL A 154 -7.97 -7.34 12.45
CA VAL A 154 -7.88 -6.78 11.10
C VAL A 154 -9.08 -5.89 10.81
N ARG A 155 -8.84 -4.58 10.72
CA ARG A 155 -9.84 -3.60 10.29
C ARG A 155 -9.90 -3.54 8.77
N ASN A 156 -11.13 -3.61 8.21
CA ASN A 156 -11.36 -3.31 6.80
C ASN A 156 -11.76 -1.83 6.59
N ILE A 157 -11.05 -1.12 5.72
CA ILE A 157 -11.42 0.20 5.19
C ILE A 157 -11.97 0.02 3.76
N LEU A 158 -13.30 -0.03 3.66
CA LEU A 158 -14.00 -0.13 2.38
C LEU A 158 -13.94 1.21 1.62
N CYS A 159 -13.22 1.25 0.51
CA CYS A 159 -13.22 2.42 -0.37
C CYS A 159 -14.44 2.42 -1.30
N ARG A 160 -14.46 3.31 -2.30
CA ARG A 160 -15.57 3.42 -3.27
C ARG A 160 -15.19 3.02 -4.69
N HIS A 161 -13.95 2.59 -4.88
CA HIS A 161 -13.41 2.04 -6.11
C HIS A 161 -12.11 1.29 -5.75
N GLU A 162 -11.84 0.13 -6.36
CA GLU A 162 -10.66 -0.69 -6.05
C GLU A 162 -9.35 0.05 -6.38
N GLN A 163 -9.34 0.91 -7.40
CA GLN A 163 -8.21 1.82 -7.65
C GLN A 163 -7.92 2.73 -6.43
N GLY A 164 -8.95 3.20 -5.74
CA GLY A 164 -8.78 3.95 -4.49
C GLY A 164 -8.26 3.09 -3.34
N GLU A 165 -8.54 1.78 -3.35
CA GLU A 165 -8.05 0.84 -2.33
C GLU A 165 -6.57 0.59 -2.45
N ILE A 166 -6.09 0.34 -3.67
CA ILE A 166 -4.66 0.12 -3.88
C ILE A 166 -3.86 1.39 -3.60
N PHE A 167 -4.35 2.57 -4.02
CA PHE A 167 -3.68 3.82 -3.67
C PHE A 167 -3.71 4.14 -2.17
N ALA A 168 -4.77 3.75 -1.45
CA ALA A 168 -4.81 3.86 0.00
C ALA A 168 -3.80 2.89 0.67
N ALA A 169 -3.67 1.67 0.16
CA ALA A 169 -2.65 0.71 0.59
C ALA A 169 -1.23 1.20 0.30
N GLU A 170 -1.00 1.84 -0.84
CA GLU A 170 0.29 2.46 -1.16
C GLU A 170 0.60 3.64 -0.23
N GLY A 171 -0.38 4.50 0.02
CA GLY A 171 -0.27 5.59 0.99
C GLY A 171 0.09 5.07 2.39
N TRP A 172 -0.52 3.96 2.80
CA TRP A 172 -0.15 3.26 4.04
C TRP A 172 1.32 2.89 4.04
N GLY A 173 1.80 2.15 3.04
CA GLY A 173 3.19 1.71 2.98
C GLY A 173 4.21 2.86 2.90
N LYS A 174 3.90 3.93 2.15
CA LYS A 174 4.75 5.13 2.05
C LYS A 174 4.91 5.85 3.41
N VAL A 175 3.83 5.92 4.19
CA VAL A 175 3.81 6.62 5.49
C VAL A 175 4.37 5.77 6.62
N THR A 176 3.96 4.51 6.72
CA THR A 176 4.32 3.63 7.86
C THR A 176 5.62 2.87 7.63
N GLY A 177 5.97 2.59 6.38
CA GLY A 177 7.03 1.62 6.02
C GLY A 177 6.58 0.16 6.14
N GLU A 178 5.35 -0.11 6.54
CA GLU A 178 4.76 -1.45 6.58
C GLU A 178 4.26 -1.87 5.17
N VAL A 179 3.86 -3.14 5.01
CA VAL A 179 3.22 -3.61 3.77
C VAL A 179 1.78 -3.10 3.69
N GLY A 180 1.46 -2.35 2.63
CA GLY A 180 0.08 -2.03 2.29
C GLY A 180 -0.68 -3.27 1.80
N VAL A 181 -1.91 -3.49 2.26
CA VAL A 181 -2.73 -4.64 1.84
C VAL A 181 -4.04 -4.18 1.23
N CYS A 182 -4.30 -4.57 -0.02
CA CYS A 182 -5.59 -4.36 -0.68
C CYS A 182 -6.21 -5.69 -1.14
N ILE A 183 -7.55 -5.75 -1.17
CA ILE A 183 -8.28 -6.98 -1.51
C ILE A 183 -9.44 -6.67 -2.47
N ALA A 184 -9.43 -7.27 -3.65
CA ALA A 184 -10.50 -7.11 -4.65
C ALA A 184 -11.15 -8.44 -5.03
N THR A 185 -12.33 -8.36 -5.66
CA THR A 185 -12.95 -9.52 -6.33
C THR A 185 -12.27 -9.83 -7.68
N SER A 186 -12.69 -10.91 -8.35
CA SER A 186 -12.22 -11.28 -9.68
C SER A 186 -12.61 -10.26 -10.76
N GLY A 187 -12.08 -10.43 -11.97
CA GLY A 187 -12.51 -9.71 -13.16
C GLY A 187 -12.36 -8.19 -13.03
N PRO A 188 -13.47 -7.43 -12.98
CA PRO A 188 -13.41 -5.97 -12.88
C PRO A 188 -12.70 -5.48 -11.60
N GLY A 189 -12.88 -6.16 -10.46
CA GLY A 189 -12.24 -5.74 -9.21
C GLY A 189 -10.71 -5.83 -9.32
N ALA A 190 -10.23 -6.96 -9.81
CA ALA A 190 -8.81 -7.23 -10.02
C ALA A 190 -8.18 -6.28 -11.05
N THR A 191 -8.85 -6.02 -12.17
CA THR A 191 -8.34 -5.11 -13.22
C THR A 191 -8.31 -3.65 -12.79
N ASN A 192 -9.19 -3.23 -11.88
CA ASN A 192 -9.14 -1.89 -11.28
C ASN A 192 -7.91 -1.65 -10.39
N LEU A 193 -7.19 -2.71 -9.97
CA LEU A 193 -5.94 -2.60 -9.21
C LEU A 193 -4.71 -2.34 -10.12
N VAL A 194 -4.82 -2.57 -11.43
CA VAL A 194 -3.67 -2.59 -12.37
C VAL A 194 -2.82 -1.31 -12.29
N THR A 195 -3.44 -0.14 -12.20
CA THR A 195 -2.69 1.12 -12.11
C THR A 195 -1.85 1.22 -10.85
N GLY A 196 -2.40 0.86 -9.68
CA GLY A 196 -1.66 0.91 -8.42
C GLY A 196 -0.57 -0.17 -8.32
N LEU A 197 -0.76 -1.33 -8.96
CA LEU A 197 0.31 -2.33 -9.04
C LEU A 197 1.50 -1.77 -9.83
N ALA A 198 1.25 -1.13 -10.97
CA ALA A 198 2.31 -0.49 -11.74
C ALA A 198 2.96 0.67 -10.98
N ASP A 199 2.18 1.50 -10.28
CA ASP A 199 2.67 2.61 -9.47
C ASP A 199 3.60 2.11 -8.35
N ALA A 200 3.11 1.17 -7.54
CA ALA A 200 3.87 0.57 -6.45
C ALA A 200 5.15 -0.12 -6.93
N LEU A 201 5.16 -0.75 -8.11
CA LEU A 201 6.38 -1.36 -8.66
C LEU A 201 7.42 -0.30 -9.04
N LEU A 202 7.00 0.76 -9.73
CA LEU A 202 7.90 1.81 -10.21
C LEU A 202 8.48 2.63 -9.05
N ASP A 203 7.67 2.86 -8.00
CA ASP A 203 8.06 3.56 -6.78
C ASP A 203 8.68 2.65 -5.71
N SER A 204 8.74 1.34 -5.95
CA SER A 204 9.31 0.34 -5.02
C SER A 204 8.61 0.35 -3.65
N VAL A 205 7.28 0.32 -3.67
CA VAL A 205 6.41 0.36 -2.48
C VAL A 205 6.06 -1.07 -2.05
N PRO A 206 6.26 -1.44 -0.77
CA PRO A 206 5.88 -2.76 -0.28
C PRO A 206 4.36 -2.90 -0.25
N LEU A 207 3.81 -3.80 -1.07
CA LEU A 207 2.37 -3.98 -1.20
C LEU A 207 2.01 -5.45 -1.45
N VAL A 208 0.92 -5.93 -0.85
CA VAL A 208 0.31 -7.23 -1.15
C VAL A 208 -1.13 -7.02 -1.61
N ALA A 209 -1.41 -7.39 -2.85
CA ALA A 209 -2.75 -7.34 -3.43
C ALA A 209 -3.35 -8.75 -3.47
N ILE A 210 -4.53 -8.93 -2.89
CA ILE A 210 -5.22 -10.21 -2.88
C ILE A 210 -6.44 -10.12 -3.80
N THR A 211 -6.58 -11.03 -4.75
CA THR A 211 -7.74 -11.07 -5.64
C THR A 211 -8.51 -12.37 -5.45
N GLY A 212 -9.84 -12.27 -5.37
CA GLY A 212 -10.69 -13.44 -5.57
C GLY A 212 -10.66 -13.87 -7.04
N GLN A 213 -10.81 -15.15 -7.32
CA GLN A 213 -10.87 -15.70 -8.68
C GLN A 213 -12.06 -16.65 -8.84
N VAL A 214 -12.46 -16.91 -10.09
CA VAL A 214 -13.40 -17.99 -10.41
C VAL A 214 -12.90 -19.34 -9.87
N PRO A 215 -13.79 -20.33 -9.62
CA PRO A 215 -13.36 -21.65 -9.19
C PRO A 215 -12.34 -22.27 -10.15
N ARG A 216 -11.35 -23.02 -9.64
CA ARG A 216 -10.22 -23.57 -10.43
C ARG A 216 -10.65 -24.26 -11.72
N ARG A 217 -11.73 -25.05 -11.67
CA ARG A 217 -12.28 -25.79 -12.83
C ARG A 217 -12.82 -24.92 -13.96
N MET A 218 -13.04 -23.62 -13.69
CA MET A 218 -13.58 -22.64 -14.64
C MET A 218 -12.48 -21.71 -15.17
N ILE A 219 -11.25 -21.81 -14.67
CA ILE A 219 -10.13 -20.99 -15.17
C ILE A 219 -9.82 -21.41 -16.62
N GLY A 220 -9.74 -20.43 -17.51
CA GLY A 220 -9.53 -20.59 -18.95
C GLY A 220 -10.81 -20.87 -19.75
N THR A 221 -12.01 -20.64 -19.18
CA THR A 221 -13.29 -20.99 -19.84
C THR A 221 -14.15 -19.78 -20.21
N ASP A 222 -13.61 -18.57 -20.07
CA ASP A 222 -14.35 -17.30 -20.19
C ASP A 222 -15.55 -17.24 -19.24
N ALA A 223 -15.34 -17.70 -18.00
CA ALA A 223 -16.36 -17.73 -16.98
C ALA A 223 -16.80 -16.32 -16.56
N PHE A 224 -17.95 -16.23 -15.89
CA PHE A 224 -18.47 -14.95 -15.42
C PHE A 224 -17.48 -14.24 -14.48
N GLN A 225 -17.12 -12.99 -14.83
CA GLN A 225 -16.12 -12.18 -14.13
C GLN A 225 -14.75 -12.86 -14.02
N GLU A 226 -14.40 -13.71 -14.98
CA GLU A 226 -13.03 -14.20 -15.13
C GLU A 226 -12.14 -13.13 -15.76
N THR A 227 -10.91 -13.03 -15.27
CA THR A 227 -9.81 -12.35 -15.98
C THR A 227 -8.54 -13.08 -15.59
N PRO A 228 -7.62 -13.36 -16.54
CA PRO A 228 -6.33 -13.98 -16.25
C PRO A 228 -5.40 -12.97 -15.57
N ILE A 229 -5.71 -12.55 -14.34
CA ILE A 229 -5.06 -11.43 -13.66
C ILE A 229 -3.57 -11.69 -13.43
N VAL A 230 -3.18 -12.95 -13.21
CA VAL A 230 -1.77 -13.35 -13.09
C VAL A 230 -0.99 -13.09 -14.40
N GLU A 231 -1.61 -13.31 -15.55
CA GLU A 231 -1.01 -12.97 -16.86
C GLU A 231 -0.92 -11.46 -17.04
N VAL A 232 -2.01 -10.74 -16.78
CA VAL A 232 -2.10 -9.28 -16.93
C VAL A 232 -1.07 -8.57 -16.06
N THR A 233 -0.88 -9.03 -14.82
CA THR A 233 -0.08 -8.32 -13.82
C THR A 233 1.38 -8.76 -13.74
N ARG A 234 1.79 -9.77 -14.52
CA ARG A 234 3.15 -10.34 -14.45
C ARG A 234 4.26 -9.32 -14.68
N GLN A 235 4.02 -8.34 -15.56
CA GLN A 235 5.02 -7.30 -15.92
C GLN A 235 4.96 -6.05 -15.04
N ILE A 236 3.97 -5.98 -14.15
CA ILE A 236 3.71 -4.80 -13.30
C ILE A 236 3.60 -5.18 -11.82
N THR A 237 4.12 -6.36 -11.46
CA THR A 237 4.30 -6.80 -10.09
C THR A 237 5.71 -7.31 -9.89
N LYS A 238 6.23 -7.23 -8.66
CA LYS A 238 7.51 -7.85 -8.31
C LYS A 238 7.42 -9.37 -8.41
N HIS A 239 6.27 -9.91 -8.00
CA HIS A 239 5.92 -11.31 -8.18
C HIS A 239 4.40 -11.49 -8.11
N ASN A 240 3.88 -12.62 -8.58
CA ASN A 240 2.48 -12.96 -8.38
C ASN A 240 2.26 -14.48 -8.28
N TYR A 241 1.14 -14.86 -7.69
CA TYR A 241 0.75 -16.25 -7.41
C TYR A 241 -0.68 -16.53 -7.87
N LEU A 242 -0.91 -17.75 -8.35
CA LEU A 242 -2.24 -18.37 -8.43
C LEU A 242 -2.28 -19.51 -7.41
N VAL A 243 -3.15 -19.40 -6.40
CA VAL A 243 -3.27 -20.42 -5.35
C VAL A 243 -4.10 -21.60 -5.87
N MET A 244 -3.46 -22.74 -6.08
CA MET A 244 -4.11 -23.94 -6.63
C MET A 244 -4.54 -24.95 -5.56
N ASP A 245 -4.05 -24.85 -4.33
CA ASP A 245 -4.43 -25.70 -3.20
C ASP A 245 -4.60 -24.85 -1.93
N VAL A 246 -5.57 -25.20 -1.08
CA VAL A 246 -5.80 -24.54 0.21
C VAL A 246 -4.61 -24.69 1.16
N HIS A 247 -3.84 -25.78 1.05
CA HIS A 247 -2.66 -26.02 1.87
C HIS A 247 -1.49 -25.10 1.51
N ASP A 248 -1.51 -24.47 0.33
CA ASP A 248 -0.47 -23.53 -0.09
C ASP A 248 -0.66 -22.12 0.48
N ILE A 249 -1.85 -21.77 0.98
CA ILE A 249 -2.15 -20.41 1.48
C ILE A 249 -1.11 -19.95 2.51
N PRO A 250 -0.78 -20.71 3.58
CA PRO A 250 0.21 -20.26 4.57
C PRO A 250 1.57 -19.93 3.96
N ARG A 251 2.09 -20.80 3.11
CA ARG A 251 3.40 -20.64 2.46
C ARG A 251 3.39 -19.45 1.50
N ILE A 252 2.39 -19.37 0.62
CA ILE A 252 2.30 -18.30 -0.39
C ILE A 252 2.15 -16.94 0.27
N MET A 253 1.33 -16.82 1.32
CA MET A 253 1.19 -15.55 2.03
C MET A 253 2.52 -15.13 2.69
N LYS A 254 3.20 -16.05 3.37
CA LYS A 254 4.53 -15.79 3.95
C LYS A 254 5.53 -15.34 2.88
N GLU A 255 5.56 -16.02 1.73
CA GLU A 255 6.41 -15.62 0.61
C GLU A 255 6.02 -14.25 0.04
N ALA A 256 4.73 -13.96 -0.13
CA ALA A 256 4.25 -12.71 -0.69
C ALA A 256 4.66 -11.52 0.17
N PHE A 257 4.48 -11.61 1.49
CA PHE A 257 4.93 -10.58 2.42
C PHE A 257 6.45 -10.49 2.50
N TYR A 258 7.17 -11.62 2.48
CA TYR A 258 8.64 -11.62 2.45
C TYR A 258 9.18 -10.94 1.18
N LEU A 259 8.64 -11.27 0.01
CA LEU A 259 9.03 -10.68 -1.27
C LEU A 259 8.64 -9.21 -1.33
N ALA A 260 7.45 -8.80 -0.88
CA ALA A 260 7.07 -7.38 -0.84
C ALA A 260 8.02 -6.57 0.08
N ARG A 261 8.38 -7.18 1.23
CA ARG A 261 9.39 -6.82 2.25
C ARG A 261 10.78 -6.47 1.74
N THR A 262 11.42 -7.51 1.20
CA THR A 262 12.88 -7.63 1.21
C THR A 262 13.50 -7.21 -0.12
N GLY A 263 14.81 -6.97 -0.12
CA GLY A 263 15.51 -6.41 -1.29
C GLY A 263 14.97 -5.03 -1.63
N ARG A 264 14.83 -4.75 -2.92
CA ARG A 264 14.03 -3.61 -3.39
C ARG A 264 12.54 -3.91 -3.18
N PRO A 265 11.80 -3.15 -2.35
CA PRO A 265 10.39 -3.46 -2.08
C PRO A 265 9.52 -3.34 -3.34
N GLY A 266 8.35 -3.95 -3.33
CA GLY A 266 7.43 -3.89 -4.46
C GLY A 266 6.14 -4.67 -4.25
N PRO A 267 5.20 -4.58 -5.20
CA PRO A 267 3.88 -5.20 -5.09
C PRO A 267 3.93 -6.68 -5.43
N VAL A 268 3.25 -7.50 -4.63
CA VAL A 268 3.01 -8.92 -4.90
C VAL A 268 1.51 -9.19 -4.97
N LEU A 269 1.05 -9.84 -6.04
CA LEU A 269 -0.35 -10.23 -6.19
C LEU A 269 -0.57 -11.71 -5.83
N VAL A 270 -1.62 -12.02 -5.08
CA VAL A 270 -2.03 -13.38 -4.74
C VAL A 270 -3.48 -13.61 -5.20
N ASP A 271 -3.65 -14.41 -6.25
CA ASP A 271 -4.95 -14.74 -6.84
C ASP A 271 -5.51 -16.03 -6.25
N ILE A 272 -6.71 -15.98 -5.67
CA ILE A 272 -7.28 -17.07 -4.85
C ILE A 272 -8.65 -17.50 -5.40
N PRO A 273 -8.73 -18.66 -6.07
CA PRO A 273 -9.99 -19.25 -6.54
C PRO A 273 -11.03 -19.42 -5.45
N LYS A 274 -12.30 -19.17 -5.79
CA LYS A 274 -13.41 -19.25 -4.83
C LYS A 274 -13.56 -20.62 -4.17
N ASP A 275 -13.33 -21.71 -4.90
CA ASP A 275 -13.40 -23.07 -4.34
C ASP A 275 -12.25 -23.36 -3.37
N VAL A 276 -11.08 -22.73 -3.56
CA VAL A 276 -9.97 -22.78 -2.59
C VAL A 276 -10.35 -22.03 -1.31
N GLN A 277 -10.99 -20.86 -1.43
CA GLN A 277 -11.48 -20.11 -0.26
C GLN A 277 -12.49 -20.92 0.56
N GLN A 278 -13.33 -21.74 -0.09
CA GLN A 278 -14.37 -22.54 0.56
C GLN A 278 -13.87 -23.88 1.10
N SER A 279 -12.72 -24.36 0.62
CA SER A 279 -12.16 -25.65 1.02
C SER A 279 -11.79 -25.66 2.50
N MET A 280 -12.10 -26.76 3.19
CA MET A 280 -11.79 -26.95 4.60
C MET A 280 -10.43 -27.60 4.77
N ALA A 281 -9.55 -27.01 5.56
CA ALA A 281 -8.23 -27.55 5.86
C ALA A 281 -7.75 -27.19 7.27
N VAL A 282 -6.72 -27.89 7.73
CA VAL A 282 -5.92 -27.48 8.89
C VAL A 282 -4.62 -26.87 8.34
N PRO A 283 -4.31 -25.59 8.59
CA PRO A 283 -3.12 -24.96 8.04
C PRO A 283 -1.85 -25.48 8.70
N ASP A 284 -0.79 -25.65 7.90
CA ASP A 284 0.58 -25.82 8.39
C ASP A 284 1.35 -24.50 8.24
N TRP A 285 1.70 -23.89 9.37
CA TRP A 285 2.44 -22.62 9.41
C TRP A 285 3.96 -22.80 9.35
N ASN A 286 4.45 -24.05 9.40
CA ASN A 286 5.89 -24.36 9.42
C ASN A 286 6.42 -24.73 8.04
N THR A 287 5.58 -24.75 7.01
CA THR A 287 6.01 -25.03 5.64
C THR A 287 7.09 -24.02 5.22
N PRO A 288 8.28 -24.47 4.77
CA PRO A 288 9.35 -23.58 4.35
C PRO A 288 8.98 -22.86 3.04
N MET A 289 9.50 -21.64 2.87
CA MET A 289 9.30 -20.86 1.65
C MET A 289 10.07 -21.47 0.46
N ALA A 290 9.47 -21.45 -0.72
CA ALA A 290 10.00 -22.01 -1.97
C ALA A 290 10.73 -20.96 -2.84
N ILE A 291 11.37 -19.98 -2.22
CA ILE A 291 12.04 -18.83 -2.89
C ILE A 291 13.57 -18.84 -2.72
N ALA A 292 14.17 -20.01 -2.59
CA ALA A 292 15.61 -20.17 -2.32
C ALA A 292 16.53 -19.48 -3.35
N GLY A 293 16.08 -19.35 -4.61
CA GLY A 293 16.81 -18.59 -5.63
C GLY A 293 16.88 -17.10 -5.30
N TYR A 294 15.78 -16.52 -4.83
CA TYR A 294 15.71 -15.12 -4.40
C TYR A 294 16.57 -14.89 -3.15
N MET A 295 16.40 -15.72 -2.12
CA MET A 295 17.13 -15.59 -0.85
C MET A 295 18.65 -15.63 -1.02
N ARG A 296 19.15 -16.49 -1.91
CA ARG A 296 20.60 -16.59 -2.22
C ARG A 296 21.17 -15.36 -2.92
N ARG A 297 20.33 -14.56 -3.58
CA ARG A 297 20.74 -13.34 -4.29
C ARG A 297 20.61 -12.09 -3.42
N LEU A 298 20.07 -12.21 -2.21
CA LEU A 298 20.00 -11.06 -1.31
C LEU A 298 21.43 -10.63 -0.95
N PRO A 299 21.74 -9.33 -1.06
CA PRO A 299 23.08 -8.84 -0.76
C PRO A 299 23.45 -9.05 0.71
N PRO A 300 24.69 -9.49 1.00
CA PRO A 300 25.20 -9.55 2.36
C PRO A 300 25.52 -8.14 2.90
N PRO A 301 25.73 -7.98 4.22
CA PRO A 301 26.20 -6.73 4.80
C PRO A 301 27.49 -6.21 4.14
N PRO A 302 27.70 -4.88 4.01
CA PRO A 302 28.95 -4.32 3.53
C PRO A 302 30.11 -4.84 4.35
N ALA A 303 31.13 -5.37 3.69
CA ALA A 303 32.41 -5.54 4.35
C ALA A 303 33.03 -4.15 4.60
N PRO A 304 33.59 -3.86 5.78
CA PRO A 304 34.21 -2.55 6.07
C PRO A 304 35.26 -2.14 5.03
N SER A 305 35.98 -3.10 4.46
CA SER A 305 36.95 -2.89 3.38
C SER A 305 36.34 -2.31 2.10
N GLN A 306 35.07 -2.59 1.81
CA GLN A 306 34.35 -2.02 0.66
C GLN A 306 34.01 -0.54 0.87
N LEU A 307 33.86 -0.11 2.12
CA LEU A 307 33.58 1.29 2.46
C LEU A 307 34.85 2.16 2.40
N SER A 308 36.03 1.58 2.63
CA SER A 308 37.30 2.30 2.61
C SER A 308 37.56 3.05 1.29
N ALA A 309 37.15 2.48 0.15
CA ALA A 309 37.29 3.13 -1.15
C ALA A 309 36.41 4.40 -1.26
N ILE A 310 35.21 4.36 -0.68
CA ILE A 310 34.27 5.49 -0.64
C ILE A 310 34.81 6.58 0.27
N VAL A 311 35.27 6.22 1.48
CA VAL A 311 35.86 7.17 2.43
C VAL A 311 37.09 7.85 1.85
N ARG A 312 37.95 7.08 1.15
CA ARG A 312 39.10 7.64 0.46
C ARG A 312 38.70 8.62 -0.64
N ALA A 313 37.74 8.25 -1.50
CA ALA A 313 37.25 9.14 -2.55
C ALA A 313 36.67 10.43 -1.96
N LEU A 314 35.96 10.34 -0.83
CA LEU A 314 35.42 11.49 -0.12
C LEU A 314 36.53 12.41 0.43
N HIS A 315 37.60 11.85 0.99
CA HIS A 315 38.74 12.62 1.49
C HIS A 315 39.53 13.32 0.37
N GLU A 316 39.57 12.73 -0.82
CA GLU A 316 40.25 13.30 -2.00
C GLU A 316 39.40 14.38 -2.71
N ALA A 317 38.08 14.35 -2.54
CA ALA A 317 37.14 15.25 -3.19
C ALA A 317 37.16 16.67 -2.61
N LYS A 318 37.04 17.67 -3.47
CA LYS A 318 36.92 19.09 -3.10
C LYS A 318 35.48 19.61 -3.25
N LYS A 319 34.69 18.97 -4.11
CA LYS A 319 33.29 19.31 -4.41
C LYS A 319 32.40 18.07 -4.37
N PRO A 320 32.32 17.36 -3.22
CA PRO A 320 31.46 16.20 -3.09
C PRO A 320 29.98 16.61 -3.06
N VAL A 321 29.13 15.84 -3.73
CA VAL A 321 27.68 16.00 -3.72
C VAL A 321 27.00 14.67 -3.41
N LEU A 322 26.09 14.68 -2.44
CA LEU A 322 25.17 13.58 -2.17
C LEU A 322 23.97 13.66 -3.12
N TYR A 323 23.74 12.58 -3.85
CA TYR A 323 22.54 12.36 -4.67
C TYR A 323 21.75 11.22 -4.04
N VAL A 324 20.67 11.57 -3.35
CA VAL A 324 19.89 10.65 -2.51
C VAL A 324 18.49 10.47 -3.06
N GLY A 325 17.95 9.25 -2.98
CA GLY A 325 16.62 8.89 -3.48
C GLY A 325 15.81 8.05 -2.50
N GLY A 326 14.80 7.35 -3.05
CA GLY A 326 13.85 6.54 -2.28
C GLY A 326 14.50 5.39 -1.49
N GLY A 327 15.72 4.96 -1.83
CA GLY A 327 16.44 3.98 -1.02
C GLY A 327 16.91 4.50 0.35
N CYS A 328 16.75 5.80 0.63
CA CYS A 328 17.17 6.43 1.88
C CYS A 328 16.01 7.14 2.62
N LEU A 329 14.78 6.66 2.47
CA LEU A 329 13.58 7.26 3.10
C LEU A 329 13.67 7.43 4.63
N ASN A 330 14.51 6.63 5.29
CA ASN A 330 14.72 6.66 6.74
C ASN A 330 15.92 7.52 7.19
N ALA A 331 16.54 8.28 6.29
CA ALA A 331 17.75 9.08 6.56
C ALA A 331 17.51 10.60 6.46
N TRP A 332 16.24 11.04 6.59
CA TRP A 332 15.89 12.44 6.37
C TRP A 332 16.53 13.38 7.39
N GLN A 333 16.54 13.01 8.67
CA GLN A 333 17.05 13.86 9.75
C GLN A 333 18.55 14.18 9.57
N GLU A 334 19.33 13.21 9.08
CA GLU A 334 20.76 13.38 8.81
C GLU A 334 21.03 14.25 7.58
N LEU A 335 20.13 14.20 6.59
CA LEU A 335 20.33 14.86 5.29
C LEU A 335 19.79 16.29 5.24
N HIS A 336 18.74 16.60 6.01
CA HIS A 336 18.03 17.87 5.90
C HIS A 336 18.86 19.13 6.18
N PRO A 337 19.77 19.18 7.18
CA PRO A 337 20.46 20.43 7.55
C PRO A 337 21.31 21.07 6.45
N LEU A 338 21.81 20.26 5.50
CA LEU A 338 22.65 20.70 4.38
C LEU A 338 21.95 20.53 3.02
N SER A 339 20.62 20.44 3.02
CA SER A 339 19.84 20.10 1.84
C SER A 339 19.94 21.18 0.75
N LEU A 340 20.30 20.73 -0.46
CA LEU A 340 20.18 21.53 -1.69
C LEU A 340 18.77 21.44 -2.31
N HIS A 341 17.84 20.76 -1.63
CA HIS A 341 16.52 20.38 -2.11
C HIS A 341 16.58 19.46 -3.35
N MET A 342 15.48 19.36 -4.08
CA MET A 342 15.32 18.44 -5.21
C MET A 342 16.21 18.86 -6.39
N LEU A 343 16.88 17.90 -7.01
CA LEU A 343 17.56 18.01 -8.31
C LEU A 343 16.68 17.50 -9.47
N GLY A 344 17.04 17.82 -10.71
CA GLY A 344 16.38 17.34 -11.92
C GLY A 344 15.60 18.41 -12.69
N MET A 345 14.69 17.96 -13.56
CA MET A 345 13.91 18.77 -14.51
C MET A 345 13.15 19.92 -13.84
N HIS A 346 12.63 19.70 -12.64
CA HIS A 346 11.96 20.71 -11.82
C HIS A 346 12.69 20.95 -10.50
N GLY A 347 13.99 20.61 -10.45
CA GLY A 347 14.84 20.81 -9.30
C GLY A 347 15.31 22.26 -9.14
N THR A 348 15.93 22.55 -8.00
CA THR A 348 16.53 23.86 -7.77
C THR A 348 17.75 24.06 -8.67
N VAL A 349 17.96 25.31 -9.09
CA VAL A 349 19.15 25.68 -9.88
C VAL A 349 20.43 25.31 -9.12
N VAL A 350 20.44 25.49 -7.79
CA VAL A 350 21.60 25.21 -6.94
C VAL A 350 21.91 23.70 -6.88
N ALA A 351 20.90 22.84 -6.75
CA ALA A 351 21.12 21.38 -6.75
C ALA A 351 21.68 20.90 -8.09
N ASN A 352 21.09 21.35 -9.20
CA ASN A 352 21.56 21.00 -10.54
C ASN A 352 22.98 21.54 -10.79
N TYR A 353 23.27 22.76 -10.36
CA TYR A 353 24.61 23.36 -10.45
C TYR A 353 25.65 22.57 -9.65
N ALA A 354 25.30 22.18 -8.42
CA ALA A 354 26.19 21.42 -7.55
C ALA A 354 26.56 20.07 -8.20
N VAL A 355 25.58 19.33 -8.74
CA VAL A 355 25.83 18.06 -9.43
C VAL A 355 26.69 18.24 -10.69
N ASP A 356 26.42 19.28 -11.49
CA ASP A 356 27.19 19.57 -12.71
C ASP A 356 28.67 19.90 -12.42
N HIS A 357 28.93 20.57 -11.29
CA HIS A 357 30.27 21.02 -10.89
C HIS A 357 30.96 20.08 -9.87
N ALA A 358 30.32 18.97 -9.51
CA ALA A 358 30.84 18.01 -8.56
C ALA A 358 32.09 17.30 -9.13
N ASP A 359 33.06 17.03 -8.25
CA ASP A 359 34.18 16.12 -8.54
C ASP A 359 33.97 14.72 -7.95
N LEU A 360 33.00 14.57 -7.06
CA LEU A 360 32.51 13.30 -6.52
C LEU A 360 30.99 13.34 -6.38
N LEU A 361 30.30 12.35 -6.96
CA LEU A 361 28.86 12.15 -6.81
C LEU A 361 28.60 10.88 -6.02
N LEU A 362 27.99 11.03 -4.84
CA LEU A 362 27.61 9.93 -3.95
C LEU A 362 26.12 9.60 -4.16
N ALA A 363 25.85 8.66 -5.06
CA ALA A 363 24.52 8.24 -5.47
C ALA A 363 24.00 7.09 -4.58
N PHE A 364 23.18 7.42 -3.58
CA PHE A 364 22.68 6.45 -2.59
C PHE A 364 21.17 6.21 -2.77
N GLY A 365 20.80 4.98 -3.11
CA GLY A 365 19.39 4.57 -3.23
C GLY A 365 18.65 5.29 -4.37
N VAL A 366 19.31 5.45 -5.52
CA VAL A 366 18.82 6.17 -6.70
C VAL A 366 18.96 5.33 -7.97
N ARG A 367 18.05 5.55 -8.91
CA ARG A 367 17.95 4.79 -10.18
C ARG A 367 18.35 5.57 -11.44
N PHE A 368 18.98 6.74 -11.28
CA PHE A 368 19.41 7.61 -12.40
C PHE A 368 18.33 7.79 -13.48
N ASP A 369 17.14 8.19 -13.04
CA ASP A 369 15.98 8.42 -13.91
C ASP A 369 16.20 9.62 -14.86
N ASP A 370 15.52 9.63 -16.01
CA ASP A 370 15.64 10.69 -17.03
C ASP A 370 15.12 12.04 -16.52
N ARG A 371 14.16 12.04 -15.58
CA ARG A 371 13.65 13.27 -14.95
C ARG A 371 14.67 13.95 -14.06
N VAL A 372 15.68 13.21 -13.61
CA VAL A 372 16.82 13.78 -12.88
C VAL A 372 17.98 14.07 -13.81
N THR A 373 18.36 13.08 -14.62
CA THR A 373 19.61 13.13 -15.38
C THR A 373 19.53 13.97 -16.65
N GLY A 374 18.34 14.11 -17.24
CA GLY A 374 18.19 14.70 -18.56
C GLY A 374 19.02 13.94 -19.60
N LYS A 375 19.97 14.64 -20.25
CA LYS A 375 20.91 13.99 -21.16
C LYS A 375 22.04 13.31 -20.38
N LEU A 376 22.07 11.98 -20.39
CA LEU A 376 23.03 11.17 -19.62
C LEU A 376 24.49 11.56 -19.84
N GLU A 377 24.89 11.89 -21.08
CA GLU A 377 26.29 12.25 -21.38
C GLU A 377 26.69 13.62 -20.82
N ALA A 378 25.71 14.46 -20.46
CA ALA A 378 25.93 15.76 -19.83
C ALA A 378 25.77 15.70 -18.30
N PHE A 379 25.23 14.60 -17.75
CA PHE A 379 25.02 14.48 -16.31
C PHE A 379 26.33 14.15 -15.58
N ALA A 380 26.71 15.00 -14.62
CA ALA A 380 27.83 14.83 -13.70
C ALA A 380 29.15 14.43 -14.39
N THR A 381 29.48 15.05 -15.54
CA THR A 381 30.58 14.63 -16.42
C THR A 381 31.97 14.77 -15.80
N ARG A 382 32.09 15.59 -14.75
CA ARG A 382 33.35 15.85 -14.04
C ARG A 382 33.49 15.06 -12.75
N ALA A 383 32.46 14.32 -12.38
CA ALA A 383 32.38 13.64 -11.10
C ALA A 383 32.88 12.20 -11.21
N ARG A 384 33.67 11.78 -10.23
CA ARG A 384 33.79 10.36 -9.90
C ARG A 384 32.47 9.91 -9.27
N ILE A 385 31.88 8.83 -9.77
CA ILE A 385 30.55 8.38 -9.31
C ILE A 385 30.70 7.19 -8.36
N VAL A 386 30.09 7.30 -7.19
CA VAL A 386 29.86 6.20 -6.25
C VAL A 386 28.38 5.84 -6.32
N HIS A 387 28.03 4.59 -6.60
CA HIS A 387 26.64 4.14 -6.64
C HIS A 387 26.41 3.02 -5.63
N ILE A 388 25.49 3.27 -4.69
CA ILE A 388 25.04 2.29 -3.71
C ILE A 388 23.56 1.99 -3.97
N ASP A 389 23.26 0.76 -4.36
CA ASP A 389 21.89 0.30 -4.60
C ASP A 389 21.70 -1.16 -4.19
N ILE A 390 20.56 -1.47 -3.59
CA ILE A 390 20.19 -2.81 -3.13
C ILE A 390 19.87 -3.74 -4.30
N ASP A 391 19.53 -3.17 -5.46
CA ASP A 391 19.22 -3.88 -6.69
C ASP A 391 20.45 -3.88 -7.62
N PRO A 392 21.14 -5.03 -7.78
CA PRO A 392 22.28 -5.12 -8.69
C PRO A 392 21.94 -4.76 -10.14
N ALA A 393 20.67 -4.86 -10.56
CA ALA A 393 20.24 -4.51 -11.91
C ALA A 393 20.17 -3.00 -12.15
N GLU A 394 20.16 -2.18 -11.10
CA GLU A 394 20.19 -0.71 -11.22
C GLU A 394 21.63 -0.18 -11.36
N ILE A 395 22.62 -0.91 -10.83
CA ILE A 395 24.02 -0.51 -10.90
C ILE A 395 24.51 -0.60 -12.35
N ASN A 396 25.14 0.48 -12.82
CA ASN A 396 25.63 0.64 -14.21
C ASN A 396 24.55 0.56 -15.30
N LYS A 397 23.25 0.61 -14.94
CA LYS A 397 22.16 0.52 -15.91
C LYS A 397 22.13 1.71 -16.87
N ASN A 398 22.11 2.93 -16.31
CA ASN A 398 22.04 4.18 -17.07
C ASN A 398 23.35 4.98 -17.04
N LYS A 399 24.10 4.89 -15.93
CA LYS A 399 25.34 5.64 -15.73
C LYS A 399 26.36 4.73 -15.04
N GLU A 400 27.57 4.67 -15.59
CA GLU A 400 28.64 3.83 -15.05
C GLU A 400 29.20 4.41 -13.74
N ALA A 401 29.24 3.59 -12.71
CA ALA A 401 29.79 3.93 -11.41
C ALA A 401 31.28 3.57 -11.34
N HIS A 402 32.09 4.48 -10.78
CA HIS A 402 33.53 4.26 -10.59
C HIS A 402 33.80 3.44 -9.31
N ILE A 403 32.91 3.55 -8.32
CA ILE A 403 32.87 2.72 -7.12
C ILE A 403 31.43 2.25 -6.96
N GLN A 404 31.21 0.96 -6.78
CA GLN A 404 29.88 0.38 -6.65
C GLN A 404 29.76 -0.45 -5.38
N HIS A 405 28.59 -0.41 -4.75
CA HIS A 405 28.29 -1.23 -3.57
C HIS A 405 26.83 -1.69 -3.58
N VAL A 406 26.61 -2.95 -3.22
CA VAL A 406 25.26 -3.50 -3.02
C VAL A 406 25.06 -3.70 -1.51
N PRO A 407 24.31 -2.82 -0.82
CA PRO A 407 24.11 -2.90 0.62
C PRO A 407 23.13 -4.03 0.95
N PRO A 408 23.14 -4.53 2.20
CA PRO A 408 22.29 -5.62 2.65
C PRO A 408 20.82 -5.24 2.59
N THR A 409 19.98 -6.27 2.56
CA THR A 409 18.59 -6.12 2.99
C THR A 409 18.54 -5.90 4.49
N CYS A 410 17.58 -5.12 4.99
CA CYS A 410 17.06 -5.36 6.32
C CYS A 410 16.44 -6.78 6.30
N GLY A 411 17.24 -7.78 6.69
CA GLY A 411 16.76 -9.15 6.87
C GLY A 411 15.83 -9.24 8.08
N PRO A 412 14.88 -10.19 8.11
CA PRO A 412 14.18 -10.55 9.35
C PRO A 412 15.16 -11.29 10.31
N PRO A 413 14.76 -11.57 11.56
CA PRO A 413 15.65 -12.10 12.60
C PRO A 413 16.17 -13.51 12.32
#